data_AF-A0A6I8QWE7-F1
#
_entry.id   AF-A0A6I8QWE7-F1
#
_cell.length_a   1.000
_cell.length_b   1.000
_cell.length_c   1.000
_cell.angle_alpha   90.00
_cell.angle_beta   90.00
_cell.angle_gamma   90.00
#
_symmetry.space_group_name_H-M   'P 1'
#
loop_
_entity.id
_entity.type
_entity.pdbx_description
1 polymer ?
#
loop_
_entity_poly.entity_id
_entity_poly.type
_entity_poly.pdbx_seq_one_letter_code
_entity_poly.pdbx_strand_id
1 'polypeptide(L)'
;CSLFLQLELGALTSLLTSVFADTTAAPLVCGSPLLPNRIVGGSAATEGAWPWQVSLRYKGIHICGGSVIGTHWILTAAHCFLISQSPSDFEVRLGAYQLSLTSPNEITYKVDRIIVNSQFDSSSHYGDIALIRPTSPITYTPYILPVCLPSTSNSFPEGMECWVTGWGTTAFQVNLPYPQTLQQVMTPLISRTSCDQMYHIGTNVPSSTAIIPSDQICAGYAAGQKDSCQVGLISSIPPIHF
;
A
#
# COMPACT_ATOMS: atom_id res chain seq x y z
N CYS A 1 -8.81 -3.58 -8.40
CA CYS A 1 -7.37 -3.36 -8.13
C CYS A 1 -7.24 -2.62 -6.81
N SER A 2 -6.24 -2.95 -5.99
CA SER A 2 -5.76 -2.06 -4.91
C SER A 2 -4.34 -1.68 -5.27
N LEU A 3 -4.02 -0.40 -5.20
CA LEU A 3 -2.69 0.14 -5.48
C LEU A 3 -1.76 -0.21 -4.32
N PHE A 4 -1.25 -1.43 -4.35
CA PHE A 4 -0.02 -1.87 -3.70
C PHE A 4 0.57 -2.94 -4.62
N LEU A 5 1.70 -2.58 -5.26
CA LEU A 5 2.56 -3.35 -6.19
C LEU A 5 2.15 -3.55 -7.66
N GLN A 6 3.15 -3.29 -8.51
CA GLN A 6 3.78 -4.37 -9.27
C GLN A 6 5.25 -4.49 -8.87
N LEU A 7 5.83 -5.69 -9.01
CA LEU A 7 7.26 -5.86 -9.23
C LEU A 7 7.47 -7.03 -10.20
N GLU A 8 8.41 -6.88 -11.13
CA GLU A 8 8.91 -8.00 -11.91
C GLU A 8 9.91 -8.80 -11.05
N LEU A 9 9.56 -10.04 -10.69
CA LEU A 9 10.55 -11.03 -10.28
C LEU A 9 10.63 -12.14 -11.32
N GLY A 10 11.71 -12.11 -12.11
CA GLY A 10 12.12 -13.23 -12.94
C GLY A 10 12.72 -14.36 -12.12
N ALA A 11 12.47 -15.59 -12.57
CA ALA A 11 13.07 -16.85 -12.14
C ALA A 11 12.79 -17.34 -10.69
N LEU A 12 11.84 -18.28 -10.58
CA LEU A 12 12.10 -19.68 -10.18
C LEU A 12 10.81 -20.52 -10.29
N THR A 13 10.87 -21.69 -10.93
CA THR A 13 9.70 -22.53 -11.26
C THR A 13 9.77 -23.95 -10.66
N SER A 14 8.60 -24.48 -10.29
CA SER A 14 8.34 -25.87 -9.82
C SER A 14 8.97 -26.25 -8.46
N LEU A 15 8.48 -27.17 -7.63
CA LEU A 15 7.35 -28.13 -7.68
C LEU A 15 6.49 -27.93 -6.38
N LEU A 16 5.35 -28.59 -6.08
CA LEU A 16 4.49 -29.63 -6.69
C LEU A 16 3.05 -29.47 -6.11
N THR A 17 2.12 -30.38 -6.40
CA THR A 17 0.77 -30.49 -5.79
C THR A 17 0.55 -31.85 -5.13
N SER A 18 -0.15 -31.91 -3.98
CA SER A 18 -1.18 -32.94 -3.70
C SER A 18 -1.85 -32.82 -2.32
N VAL A 19 -3.18 -32.71 -2.34
CA VAL A 19 -4.17 -33.39 -1.47
C VAL A 19 -3.93 -33.45 0.05
N PHE A 20 -4.76 -32.72 0.80
CA PHE A 20 -5.66 -33.34 1.80
C PHE A 20 -6.98 -32.54 1.83
N ALA A 21 -8.10 -33.26 1.92
CA ALA A 21 -9.40 -32.67 2.18
C ALA A 21 -9.82 -33.07 3.59
N ASP A 22 -10.03 -32.09 4.46
CA ASP A 22 -10.75 -32.28 5.71
C ASP A 22 -11.56 -31.01 6.04
N THR A 23 -12.71 -31.19 6.66
CA THR A 23 -13.75 -30.16 6.80
C THR A 23 -13.42 -29.16 7.91
N THR A 24 -13.19 -27.87 7.58
CA THR A 24 -13.66 -26.68 8.35
C THR A 24 -13.18 -25.38 7.70
N ALA A 25 -14.10 -24.41 7.52
CA ALA A 25 -13.91 -23.11 6.87
C ALA A 25 -13.46 -23.17 5.39
N ALA A 26 -13.91 -22.20 4.58
CA ALA A 26 -13.31 -22.00 3.26
C ALA A 26 -11.85 -21.55 3.43
N PRO A 27 -10.90 -22.02 2.60
CA PRO A 27 -9.53 -21.54 2.67
C PRO A 27 -9.52 -20.03 2.49
N LEU A 28 -8.83 -19.32 3.39
CA LEU A 28 -8.77 -17.86 3.39
C LEU A 28 -8.04 -17.36 2.14
N VAL A 29 -8.83 -17.00 1.12
CA VAL A 29 -8.35 -16.46 -0.15
C VAL A 29 -7.89 -15.02 0.05
N CYS A 30 -6.72 -14.68 -0.49
CA CYS A 30 -6.23 -13.31 -0.49
C CYS A 30 -7.15 -12.36 -1.27
N GLY A 31 -7.11 -11.06 -0.95
CA GLY A 31 -7.84 -10.03 -1.70
C GLY A 31 -9.37 -10.10 -1.60
N SER A 32 -9.92 -10.93 -0.70
CA SER A 32 -11.36 -11.12 -0.49
C SER A 32 -11.77 -10.70 0.93
N PRO A 33 -12.12 -9.41 1.16
CA PRO A 33 -12.69 -8.96 2.44
C PRO A 33 -13.98 -9.71 2.79
N LEU A 34 -14.17 -10.02 4.07
CA LEU A 34 -15.40 -10.65 4.58
C LEU A 34 -16.51 -9.65 4.90
N LEU A 35 -16.19 -8.35 4.95
CA LEU A 35 -17.10 -7.28 5.34
C LEU A 35 -17.43 -6.37 4.14
N PRO A 36 -18.71 -5.98 3.95
CA PRO A 36 -19.14 -5.23 2.79
C PRO A 36 -18.66 -3.76 2.85
N ASN A 37 -18.01 -3.31 1.78
CA ASN A 37 -17.64 -1.91 1.61
C ASN A 37 -18.78 -1.13 0.92
N ARG A 38 -19.30 -0.08 1.55
CA ARG A 38 -20.31 0.82 0.97
C ARG A 38 -19.64 2.12 0.53
N ILE A 39 -19.68 2.41 -0.77
CA ILE A 39 -18.70 3.30 -1.40
C ILE A 39 -19.36 4.50 -2.08
N VAL A 40 -18.84 5.70 -1.79
CA VAL A 40 -18.89 6.88 -2.66
C VAL A 40 -17.54 7.61 -2.53
N GLY A 41 -16.92 8.01 -3.65
CA GLY A 41 -15.47 8.22 -3.75
C GLY A 41 -14.84 9.26 -2.81
N GLY A 42 -13.66 8.92 -2.26
CA GLY A 42 -12.83 9.80 -1.43
C GLY A 42 -13.50 10.16 -0.12
N SER A 43 -13.62 9.17 0.76
CA SER A 43 -14.35 9.22 2.03
C SER A 43 -13.74 8.27 3.06
N ALA A 44 -14.22 8.32 4.30
CA ALA A 44 -13.87 7.32 5.30
C ALA A 44 -14.24 5.92 4.80
N ALA A 45 -13.33 4.96 4.98
CA ALA A 45 -13.62 3.55 4.78
C ALA A 45 -14.66 3.06 5.80
N THR A 46 -15.22 1.87 5.60
CA THR A 46 -15.91 1.14 6.66
C THR A 46 -14.92 0.24 7.40
N GLU A 47 -15.13 0.02 8.71
CA GLU A 47 -14.26 -0.86 9.50
C GLU A 47 -14.21 -2.26 8.87
N GLY A 48 -12.99 -2.77 8.62
CA GLY A 48 -12.77 -4.07 7.97
C GLY A 48 -12.93 -4.10 6.44
N ALA A 49 -13.18 -2.98 5.76
CA ALA A 49 -13.22 -2.92 4.29
C ALA A 49 -11.86 -3.25 3.64
N TRP A 50 -10.76 -2.91 4.32
CA TRP A 50 -9.38 -3.06 3.83
C TRP A 50 -8.56 -3.87 4.84
N PRO A 51 -8.85 -5.17 5.00
CA PRO A 51 -8.30 -6.00 6.08
C PRO A 51 -6.81 -6.31 5.93
N TRP A 52 -6.19 -5.96 4.80
CA TRP A 52 -4.74 -5.98 4.62
C TRP A 52 -4.04 -4.71 5.09
N GLN A 53 -4.75 -3.61 5.34
CA GLN A 53 -4.14 -2.33 5.68
C GLN A 53 -3.33 -2.43 6.98
N VAL A 54 -2.06 -2.04 6.89
CA VAL A 54 -1.14 -1.95 8.02
C VAL A 54 -0.87 -0.49 8.35
N SER A 55 -0.79 -0.20 9.66
CA SER A 55 -0.18 1.01 10.20
C SER A 55 1.23 0.66 10.68
N LEU A 56 2.26 1.07 9.92
CA LEU A 56 3.66 0.98 10.34
C LEU A 56 3.96 2.14 11.28
N ARG A 57 4.50 1.82 12.47
CA ARG A 57 4.77 2.80 13.52
C ARG A 57 6.23 2.75 13.95
N TYR A 58 6.86 3.91 14.00
CA TYR A 58 8.19 4.12 14.57
C TYR A 58 8.03 4.73 15.96
N LYS A 59 8.57 4.08 16.99
CA LYS A 59 8.48 4.51 18.41
C LYS A 59 7.04 4.86 18.85
N GLY A 60 6.07 4.07 18.39
CA GLY A 60 4.64 4.24 18.69
C GLY A 60 3.90 5.30 17.87
N ILE A 61 4.56 6.00 16.93
CA ILE A 61 3.94 7.00 16.06
C ILE A 61 3.75 6.40 14.66
N HIS A 62 2.55 6.52 14.08
CA HIS A 62 2.31 6.12 12.69
C HIS A 62 3.18 6.94 11.74
N ILE A 63 3.90 6.27 10.85
CA ILE A 63 4.76 6.90 9.85
C ILE A 63 4.43 6.51 8.41
N CYS A 64 3.91 5.29 8.20
CA CYS A 64 3.71 4.72 6.86
C CYS A 64 2.56 3.72 6.82
N GLY A 65 2.03 3.51 5.62
CA GLY A 65 1.14 2.39 5.31
C GLY A 65 1.89 1.08 5.06
N GLY A 66 1.12 0.03 4.81
CA GLY A 66 1.60 -1.25 4.32
C GLY A 66 0.44 -2.21 4.07
N SER A 67 0.74 -3.39 3.52
CA SER A 67 -0.22 -4.44 3.22
C SER A 67 0.23 -5.79 3.79
N VAL A 68 -0.67 -6.51 4.46
CA VAL A 68 -0.48 -7.94 4.77
C VAL A 68 -0.49 -8.73 3.46
N ILE A 69 0.56 -9.50 3.20
CA ILE A 69 0.69 -10.34 1.98
C ILE A 69 0.78 -11.84 2.28
N GLY A 70 0.87 -12.19 3.57
CA GLY A 70 0.92 -13.57 4.04
C GLY A 70 1.02 -13.62 5.57
N THR A 71 1.00 -14.81 6.15
CA THR A 71 1.03 -14.99 7.62
C THR A 71 2.35 -14.56 8.27
N HIS A 72 3.41 -14.34 7.49
CA HIS A 72 4.74 -13.98 8.00
C HIS A 72 5.29 -12.69 7.38
N TRP A 73 4.54 -12.05 6.49
CA TRP A 73 5.07 -10.97 5.65
C TRP A 73 4.08 -9.84 5.49
N ILE A 74 4.57 -8.65 5.78
CA ILE A 74 3.95 -7.37 5.48
C ILE A 74 4.82 -6.66 4.46
N LEU A 75 4.17 -5.94 3.55
CA LEU A 75 4.78 -5.24 2.45
C LEU A 75 4.58 -3.74 2.62
N THR A 76 5.63 -2.97 2.42
CA THR A 76 5.67 -1.51 2.58
C THR A 76 6.79 -0.97 1.69
N ALA A 77 7.15 0.29 1.86
CA ALA A 77 8.19 0.94 1.09
C ALA A 77 9.57 0.94 1.78
N ALA A 78 10.60 1.18 0.99
CA ALA A 78 11.96 1.32 1.47
C ALA A 78 12.16 2.67 2.18
N HIS A 79 11.57 3.75 1.67
CA HIS A 79 11.75 5.10 2.22
C HIS A 79 11.25 5.23 3.67
N CYS A 80 10.27 4.41 4.08
CA CYS A 80 9.78 4.31 5.46
C CYS A 80 10.87 3.97 6.49
N PHE A 81 12.01 3.41 6.06
CA PHE A 81 13.13 3.01 6.90
C PHE A 81 14.37 3.93 6.80
N LEU A 82 14.24 5.11 6.19
CA LEU A 82 15.31 6.11 6.15
C LEU A 82 15.71 6.64 7.54
N ILE A 83 14.78 6.66 8.50
CA ILE A 83 15.02 7.16 9.87
C ILE A 83 15.71 6.12 10.76
N SER A 84 15.39 4.83 10.58
CA SER A 84 16.00 3.71 11.30
C SER A 84 15.76 2.41 10.53
N GLN A 85 16.70 1.48 10.62
CA GLN A 85 16.54 0.09 10.14
C GLN A 85 16.57 -0.93 11.29
N SER A 86 16.57 -0.48 12.55
CA SER A 86 16.54 -1.39 13.71
C SER A 86 15.13 -1.94 13.92
N PRO A 87 14.88 -3.26 13.81
CA PRO A 87 13.54 -3.85 14.01
C PRO A 87 12.88 -3.46 15.33
N SER A 88 13.67 -3.26 16.40
CA SER A 88 13.18 -2.89 17.73
C SER A 88 12.52 -1.51 17.81
N ASP A 89 12.80 -0.61 16.86
CA ASP A 89 12.19 0.72 16.82
C ASP A 89 10.78 0.71 16.22
N PHE A 90 10.38 -0.40 15.58
CA PHE A 90 9.15 -0.50 14.80
C PHE A 90 8.14 -1.50 15.35
N GLU A 91 6.87 -1.15 15.21
CA GLU A 91 5.74 -2.06 15.38
C GLU A 91 4.78 -1.92 14.19
N VAL A 92 4.03 -2.97 13.92
CA VAL A 92 2.98 -3.00 12.88
C VAL A 92 1.63 -3.26 13.55
N ARG A 93 0.68 -2.35 13.35
CA ARG A 93 -0.68 -2.42 13.89
C ARG A 93 -1.65 -2.76 12.76
N LEU A 94 -2.29 -3.93 12.88
CA LEU A 94 -3.16 -4.56 11.89
C LEU A 94 -4.61 -4.52 12.39
N GLY A 95 -5.59 -4.53 11.48
CA GLY A 95 -7.02 -4.44 11.82
C GLY A 95 -7.46 -3.05 12.30
N ALA A 96 -6.55 -2.07 12.27
CA ALA A 96 -6.83 -0.70 12.68
C ALA A 96 -7.78 0.00 11.73
N TYR A 97 -8.70 0.76 12.32
CA TYR A 97 -9.64 1.61 11.58
C TYR A 97 -9.42 3.10 11.89
N GLN A 98 -9.06 3.43 13.14
CA GLN A 98 -8.84 4.80 13.62
C GLN A 98 -7.48 4.88 14.30
N LEU A 99 -6.58 5.79 13.92
CA LEU A 99 -5.26 5.79 14.56
C LEU A 99 -5.31 6.27 16.02
N SER A 100 -6.21 7.21 16.34
CA SER A 100 -6.29 7.81 17.68
C SER A 100 -7.11 6.99 18.70
N LEU A 101 -7.87 5.98 18.26
CA LEU A 101 -8.73 5.14 19.09
C LEU A 101 -8.42 3.66 18.85
N THR A 102 -8.41 2.86 19.91
CA THR A 102 -8.13 1.41 19.82
C THR A 102 -9.44 0.63 19.64
N SER A 103 -9.54 -0.18 18.58
CA SER A 103 -10.60 -1.17 18.38
C SER A 103 -10.20 -2.55 18.94
N PRO A 104 -11.12 -3.38 19.47
CA PRO A 104 -10.82 -4.77 19.85
C PRO A 104 -10.46 -5.68 18.67
N ASN A 105 -10.66 -5.21 17.44
CA ASN A 105 -10.29 -5.91 16.21
C ASN A 105 -8.80 -5.79 15.85
N GLU A 106 -8.03 -5.02 16.64
CA GLU A 106 -6.66 -4.65 16.35
C GLU A 106 -5.63 -5.57 16.99
N ILE A 107 -4.56 -5.86 16.25
CA ILE A 107 -3.42 -6.60 16.77
C ILE A 107 -2.13 -5.86 16.40
N THR A 108 -1.31 -5.54 17.40
CA THR A 108 0.03 -4.96 17.21
C THR A 108 1.08 -6.06 17.32
N TYR A 109 1.92 -6.19 16.30
CA TYR A 109 3.08 -7.08 16.29
C TYR A 109 4.37 -6.28 16.37
N LYS A 110 5.36 -6.83 17.09
CA LYS A 110 6.75 -6.34 17.02
C LYS A 110 7.38 -6.80 15.70
N VAL A 111 8.33 -6.03 15.20
CA VAL A 111 9.11 -6.39 14.01
C VAL A 111 10.33 -7.22 14.41
N ASP A 112 10.53 -8.36 13.74
CA ASP A 112 11.71 -9.22 13.87
C ASP A 112 12.75 -8.88 12.80
N ARG A 113 12.30 -8.64 11.56
CA ARG A 113 13.20 -8.32 10.44
C ARG A 113 12.58 -7.29 9.51
N ILE A 114 13.44 -6.38 9.05
CA ILE A 114 13.19 -5.48 7.93
C ILE A 114 14.11 -5.92 6.78
N ILE A 115 13.58 -5.98 5.57
CA ILE A 115 14.32 -6.30 4.34
C ILE A 115 14.02 -5.20 3.33
N VAL A 116 14.88 -4.20 3.27
CA VAL A 116 14.85 -3.15 2.25
C VAL A 116 15.40 -3.71 0.94
N ASN A 117 14.80 -3.34 -0.20
CA ASN A 117 15.34 -3.67 -1.52
C ASN A 117 16.77 -3.11 -1.68
N SER A 118 17.72 -3.96 -2.08
CA SER A 118 19.12 -3.56 -2.29
C SER A 118 19.32 -2.63 -3.50
N GLN A 119 18.30 -2.48 -4.36
CA GLN A 119 18.31 -1.52 -5.46
C GLN A 119 17.66 -0.17 -5.10
N PHE A 120 17.18 0.03 -3.87
CA PHE A 120 16.53 1.28 -3.48
C PHE A 120 17.49 2.48 -3.58
N ASP A 121 17.11 3.48 -4.36
CA ASP A 121 17.75 4.79 -4.41
C ASP A 121 16.77 5.87 -3.93
N SER A 122 17.09 6.49 -2.79
CA SER A 122 16.30 7.58 -2.20
C SER A 122 16.25 8.86 -3.03
N SER A 123 17.07 8.97 -4.09
CA SER A 123 17.13 10.15 -4.97
C SER A 123 16.12 10.06 -6.10
N SER A 124 15.95 8.87 -6.68
CA SER A 124 15.02 8.59 -7.79
C SER A 124 13.73 7.88 -7.34
N HIS A 125 13.67 7.37 -6.10
CA HIS A 125 12.65 6.43 -5.64
C HIS A 125 12.56 5.15 -6.51
N TYR A 126 13.62 4.80 -7.23
CA TYR A 126 13.72 3.48 -7.87
C TYR A 126 13.85 2.42 -6.78
N GLY A 127 13.14 1.30 -6.95
CA GLY A 127 13.20 0.15 -6.06
C GLY A 127 12.58 0.38 -4.68
N ASP A 128 11.67 1.36 -4.53
CA ASP A 128 11.09 1.78 -3.24
C ASP A 128 10.12 0.74 -2.64
N ILE A 129 10.68 -0.38 -2.18
CA ILE A 129 9.93 -1.49 -1.58
C ILE A 129 10.72 -2.16 -0.45
N ALA A 130 10.01 -2.58 0.59
CA ALA A 130 10.58 -3.35 1.70
C ALA A 130 9.58 -4.37 2.26
N LEU A 131 10.13 -5.47 2.77
CA LEU A 131 9.39 -6.51 3.49
C LEU A 131 9.65 -6.41 5.00
N ILE A 132 8.57 -6.53 5.77
CA ILE A 132 8.59 -6.67 7.22
C ILE A 132 8.22 -8.11 7.58
N ARG A 133 9.05 -8.74 8.43
CA ARG A 133 8.71 -9.99 9.13
C ARG A 133 8.35 -9.67 10.58
N PRO A 134 7.11 -9.93 11.04
CA PRO A 134 6.74 -9.81 12.44
C PRO A 134 7.39 -10.92 13.31
N THR A 135 7.48 -10.71 14.63
CA THR A 135 8.05 -11.68 15.59
C THR A 135 7.25 -12.97 15.76
N SER A 136 6.00 -12.98 15.31
CA SER A 136 5.10 -14.14 15.38
C SER A 136 4.17 -14.14 14.16
N PRO A 137 3.59 -15.29 13.77
CA PRO A 137 2.67 -15.35 12.65
C PRO A 137 1.45 -14.43 12.86
N ILE A 138 1.03 -13.77 11.78
CA ILE A 138 -0.17 -12.94 11.73
C ILE A 138 -1.39 -13.83 11.84
N THR A 139 -2.23 -13.55 12.84
CA THR A 139 -3.50 -14.22 13.08
C THR A 139 -4.54 -13.57 12.19
N TYR A 140 -5.10 -14.33 11.25
CA TYR A 140 -6.16 -13.82 10.39
C TYR A 140 -7.49 -13.71 11.15
N THR A 141 -8.20 -12.61 10.90
CA THR A 141 -9.51 -12.27 11.47
C THR A 141 -10.37 -11.63 10.36
N PRO A 142 -11.68 -11.37 10.56
CA PRO A 142 -12.47 -10.61 9.58
C PRO A 142 -11.93 -9.21 9.24
N TYR A 143 -11.02 -8.68 10.06
CA TYR A 143 -10.38 -7.36 9.92
C TYR A 143 -8.88 -7.47 9.56
N ILE A 144 -8.31 -8.68 9.52
CA ILE A 144 -6.89 -8.94 9.26
C ILE A 144 -6.78 -10.09 8.25
N LEU A 145 -6.61 -9.76 6.97
CA LEU A 145 -6.57 -10.70 5.84
C LEU A 145 -5.51 -10.26 4.82
N PRO A 146 -4.88 -11.17 4.07
CA PRO A 146 -3.86 -10.80 3.09
C PRO A 146 -4.47 -10.22 1.80
N VAL A 147 -3.77 -9.28 1.16
CA VAL A 147 -3.99 -8.92 -0.25
C VAL A 147 -3.25 -9.91 -1.16
N CYS A 148 -3.75 -10.13 -2.37
CA CYS A 148 -3.03 -10.93 -3.35
C CYS A 148 -1.88 -10.14 -3.98
N LEU A 149 -0.72 -10.77 -4.16
CA LEU A 149 0.34 -10.26 -5.02
C LEU A 149 -0.02 -10.52 -6.49
N PRO A 150 0.25 -9.58 -7.42
CA PRO A 150 0.10 -9.83 -8.84
C PRO A 150 1.16 -10.82 -9.37
N SER A 151 0.76 -11.60 -10.37
CA SER A 151 1.67 -12.34 -11.24
C SER A 151 2.35 -11.36 -12.22
N THR A 152 3.54 -11.71 -12.72
CA THR A 152 4.19 -11.01 -13.84
C THR A 152 3.36 -11.03 -15.13
N SER A 153 2.37 -11.94 -15.23
CA SER A 153 1.41 -12.01 -16.33
C SER A 153 0.19 -11.09 -16.17
N ASN A 154 0.04 -10.36 -15.06
CA ASN A 154 -1.08 -9.43 -14.87
C ASN A 154 -0.82 -8.10 -15.58
N SER A 155 -1.76 -7.70 -16.45
CA SER A 155 -1.76 -6.38 -17.08
C SER A 155 -2.53 -5.36 -16.24
N PHE A 156 -1.97 -4.16 -16.16
CA PHE A 156 -2.53 -3.01 -15.45
C PHE A 156 -2.75 -1.88 -16.48
N PRO A 157 -3.81 -1.97 -17.32
CA PRO A 157 -4.06 -1.01 -18.38
C PRO A 157 -4.43 0.37 -17.84
N GLU A 158 -4.08 1.41 -18.61
CA GLU A 158 -4.55 2.77 -18.39
C GLU A 158 -6.09 2.81 -18.29
N GLY A 159 -6.61 3.65 -17.38
CA GLY A 159 -8.03 3.72 -17.05
C GLY A 159 -8.54 2.64 -16.09
N MET A 160 -7.75 1.62 -15.73
CA MET A 160 -8.18 0.64 -14.71
C MET A 160 -8.39 1.32 -13.37
N GLU A 161 -9.58 1.18 -12.78
CA GLU A 161 -9.88 1.73 -11.47
C GLU A 161 -9.24 0.90 -10.33
N CYS A 162 -8.45 1.58 -9.52
CA CYS A 162 -7.72 1.04 -8.38
C CYS A 162 -8.06 1.80 -7.09
N TRP A 163 -7.98 1.09 -5.96
CA TRP A 163 -8.17 1.65 -4.62
C TRP A 163 -6.85 2.04 -3.97
N VAL A 164 -6.77 3.27 -3.47
CA VAL A 164 -5.72 3.74 -2.54
C VAL A 164 -6.36 3.93 -1.17
N THR A 165 -5.67 3.49 -0.12
CA THR A 165 -6.15 3.51 1.27
C THR A 165 -5.04 3.95 2.22
N GLY A 166 -5.40 4.68 3.27
CA GLY A 166 -4.44 5.07 4.29
C GLY A 166 -4.91 6.16 5.24
N TRP A 167 -3.98 6.59 6.10
CA TRP A 167 -4.16 7.66 7.08
C TRP A 167 -3.30 8.90 6.76
N GLY A 168 -2.97 9.09 5.49
CA GLY A 168 -2.26 10.27 5.00
C GLY A 168 -3.08 11.56 5.09
N THR A 169 -2.51 12.65 4.60
CA THR A 169 -3.17 13.95 4.54
C THR A 169 -4.39 13.93 3.62
N THR A 170 -5.49 14.57 4.03
CA THR A 170 -6.68 14.72 3.17
C THR A 170 -6.65 15.99 2.32
N ALA A 171 -5.80 16.95 2.63
CA ALA A 171 -5.47 18.10 1.80
C ALA A 171 -4.03 18.54 2.11
N PHE A 172 -3.44 19.43 1.30
CA PHE A 172 -2.06 19.90 1.50
C PHE A 172 -1.82 20.40 2.94
N GLN A 173 -0.89 19.75 3.65
CA GLN A 173 -0.54 20.01 5.06
C GLN A 173 -1.70 19.86 6.08
N VAL A 174 -2.83 19.26 5.70
CA VAL A 174 -3.96 18.98 6.60
C VAL A 174 -3.91 17.53 7.06
N ASN A 175 -3.51 17.34 8.32
CA ASN A 175 -3.63 16.06 9.02
C ASN A 175 -5.10 15.63 9.10
N LEU A 176 -5.35 14.31 9.05
CA LEU A 176 -6.67 13.76 9.30
C LEU A 176 -7.23 14.25 10.65
N PRO A 177 -8.50 14.69 10.70
CA PRO A 177 -9.14 15.05 11.96
C PRO A 177 -9.22 13.83 12.88
N TYR A 178 -9.16 14.06 14.19
CA TYR A 178 -9.44 13.05 15.21
C TYR A 178 -10.79 12.35 14.92
N PRO A 179 -10.90 11.02 15.01
CA PRO A 179 -9.92 10.05 15.55
C PRO A 179 -8.98 9.43 14.49
N GLN A 180 -8.74 10.14 13.38
CA GLN A 180 -7.90 9.68 12.26
C GLN A 180 -8.41 8.37 11.66
N THR A 181 -9.65 8.40 11.15
CA THR A 181 -10.29 7.27 10.46
C THR A 181 -9.59 6.96 9.13
N LEU A 182 -9.47 5.67 8.79
CA LEU A 182 -8.93 5.19 7.52
C LEU A 182 -9.71 5.79 6.34
N GLN A 183 -9.02 6.34 5.35
CA GLN A 183 -9.63 6.87 4.13
C GLN A 183 -9.50 5.88 2.97
N GLN A 184 -10.40 5.99 2.01
CA GLN A 184 -10.36 5.26 0.74
C GLN A 184 -10.68 6.19 -0.45
N VAL A 185 -9.91 6.07 -1.53
CA VAL A 185 -10.17 6.77 -2.80
C VAL A 185 -9.99 5.81 -3.97
N MET A 186 -10.89 5.91 -4.95
CA MET A 186 -10.77 5.21 -6.22
C MET A 186 -10.09 6.15 -7.20
N THR A 187 -9.06 5.66 -7.89
CA THR A 187 -8.30 6.41 -8.90
C THR A 187 -8.05 5.51 -10.12
N PRO A 188 -8.17 6.02 -11.35
CA PRO A 188 -7.80 5.27 -12.55
C PRO A 188 -6.28 5.29 -12.71
N LEU A 189 -5.72 4.20 -13.23
CA LEU A 189 -4.31 4.16 -13.64
C LEU A 189 -4.07 5.10 -14.83
N ILE A 190 -2.91 5.74 -14.83
CA ILE A 190 -2.41 6.59 -15.92
C ILE A 190 -1.21 5.87 -16.54
N SER A 191 -1.05 5.92 -17.87
CA SER A 191 0.14 5.32 -18.48
C SER A 191 1.42 6.00 -17.95
N ARG A 192 2.47 5.19 -17.72
CA ARG A 192 3.76 5.72 -17.24
C ARG A 192 4.30 6.84 -18.14
N THR A 193 4.13 6.72 -19.46
CA THR A 193 4.54 7.75 -20.43
C THR A 193 3.78 9.06 -20.27
N SER A 194 2.44 9.02 -20.13
CA SER A 194 1.63 10.22 -19.88
C SER A 194 2.00 10.85 -18.53
N CYS A 195 2.20 10.04 -17.50
CA CYS A 195 2.63 10.50 -16.19
C CYS A 195 4.01 11.19 -16.24
N ASP A 196 5.00 10.55 -16.85
CA ASP A 196 6.35 11.10 -17.03
C ASP A 196 6.33 12.45 -17.77
N GLN A 197 5.52 12.58 -18.82
CA GLN A 197 5.31 13.86 -19.52
C GLN A 197 4.72 14.94 -18.61
N MET A 198 3.78 14.59 -17.72
CA MET A 198 3.25 15.53 -16.73
C MET A 198 4.31 15.96 -15.71
N TYR A 199 5.20 15.04 -15.32
CA TYR A 199 6.32 15.30 -14.41
C TYR A 199 7.38 16.26 -14.95
N HIS A 200 7.51 16.35 -16.28
CA HIS A 200 8.42 17.29 -16.92
C HIS A 200 7.90 18.74 -16.90
N ILE A 201 6.60 18.98 -16.71
CA ILE A 201 5.99 20.32 -16.82
C ILE A 201 6.57 21.26 -15.74
N GLY A 202 7.20 22.34 -16.17
CA GLY A 202 7.79 23.34 -15.27
C GLY A 202 9.17 22.96 -14.71
N THR A 203 9.76 21.84 -15.16
CA THR A 203 11.11 21.42 -14.77
C THR A 203 12.15 21.79 -15.83
N ASN A 204 13.43 21.76 -15.45
CA ASN A 204 14.56 21.88 -16.38
C ASN A 204 15.14 20.51 -16.81
N VAL A 205 14.43 19.41 -16.52
CA VAL A 205 14.86 18.06 -16.91
C VAL A 205 14.63 17.88 -18.42
N PRO A 206 15.62 17.40 -19.21
CA PRO A 206 15.39 17.10 -20.62
C PRO A 206 14.37 15.98 -20.78
N SER A 207 13.42 16.12 -21.72
CA SER A 207 12.37 15.12 -22.00
C SER A 207 12.88 13.75 -22.49
N SER A 208 14.19 13.61 -22.71
CA SER A 208 14.88 12.33 -22.95
C SER A 208 15.21 11.56 -21.67
N THR A 209 15.08 12.19 -20.50
CA THR A 209 15.44 11.64 -19.19
C THR A 209 14.17 11.35 -18.41
N ALA A 210 13.78 10.07 -18.32
CA ALA A 210 12.59 9.70 -17.54
C ALA A 210 12.74 10.15 -16.06
N ILE A 211 11.75 10.89 -15.58
CA ILE A 211 11.60 11.29 -14.17
C ILE A 211 10.90 10.16 -13.41
N ILE A 212 9.93 9.49 -14.03
CA ILE A 212 9.21 8.35 -13.45
C ILE A 212 9.97 7.05 -13.77
N PRO A 213 10.56 6.35 -12.78
CA PRO A 213 11.28 5.09 -13.01
C PRO A 213 10.40 3.95 -13.50
N SER A 214 11.01 2.87 -14.01
CA SER A 214 10.31 1.79 -14.74
C SER A 214 9.52 0.81 -13.89
N ASP A 215 9.79 0.77 -12.59
CA ASP A 215 9.10 -0.02 -11.58
C ASP A 215 7.91 0.73 -10.93
N GLN A 216 7.66 1.98 -11.31
CA GLN A 216 6.56 2.80 -10.78
C GLN A 216 5.33 2.81 -11.70
N ILE A 217 4.15 2.92 -11.07
CA ILE A 217 2.84 3.07 -11.72
C ILE A 217 2.23 4.38 -11.22
N CYS A 218 1.59 5.14 -12.11
CA CYS A 218 0.83 6.33 -11.72
C CYS A 218 -0.68 6.03 -11.72
N ALA A 219 -1.40 6.68 -10.81
CA ALA A 219 -2.86 6.69 -10.81
C ALA A 219 -3.36 8.06 -10.33
N GLY A 220 -4.52 8.47 -10.83
CA GLY A 220 -5.09 9.79 -10.55
C GLY A 220 -5.91 10.30 -11.72
N TYR A 221 -6.47 11.50 -11.59
CA TYR A 221 -7.30 12.11 -12.63
C TYR A 221 -6.55 13.27 -13.28
N ALA A 222 -6.40 13.21 -14.62
CA ALA A 222 -5.70 14.21 -15.45
C ALA A 222 -6.10 15.68 -15.18
N ALA A 223 -7.30 15.93 -14.63
CA ALA A 223 -7.84 17.26 -14.37
C ALA A 223 -8.26 17.44 -12.89
N GLY A 224 -7.30 17.51 -11.96
CA GLY A 224 -7.47 18.17 -10.65
C GLY A 224 -8.54 17.62 -9.70
N GLN A 225 -8.95 16.35 -9.85
CA GLN A 225 -9.88 15.68 -8.93
C GLN A 225 -9.14 15.03 -7.75
N LYS A 226 -9.83 14.18 -6.98
CA LYS A 226 -9.29 13.54 -5.78
C LYS A 226 -8.11 12.62 -6.10
N ASP A 227 -7.10 12.62 -5.24
CA ASP A 227 -5.85 11.89 -5.41
C ASP A 227 -5.40 11.23 -4.09
N SER A 228 -4.46 10.29 -4.19
CA SER A 228 -3.74 9.61 -3.11
C SER A 228 -3.22 10.53 -1.99
N CYS A 229 -2.74 11.74 -2.30
CA CYS A 229 -2.29 12.74 -1.31
C CYS A 229 -3.35 13.81 -0.98
N GLN A 230 -4.47 13.84 -1.72
CA GLN A 230 -5.50 14.88 -1.63
C GLN A 230 -6.92 14.29 -1.75
N VAL A 231 -7.51 13.94 -0.61
CA VAL A 231 -8.97 13.75 -0.48
C VAL A 231 -9.71 15.10 -0.41
N GLY A 232 -9.33 16.06 -1.25
CA GLY A 232 -9.83 17.43 -1.21
C GLY A 232 -9.01 18.45 -2.00
N LEU A 233 -9.35 18.59 -3.29
CA LEU A 233 -9.08 19.74 -4.17
C LEU A 233 -7.61 20.18 -4.44
N ILE A 234 -7.21 19.94 -5.69
CA ILE A 234 -6.40 20.79 -6.59
C ILE A 234 -4.86 20.67 -6.54
N SER A 235 -4.34 20.51 -7.77
CA SER A 235 -2.96 20.70 -8.28
C SER A 235 -1.96 19.56 -8.08
N SER A 236 -1.34 19.19 -9.21
CA SER A 236 -0.42 18.05 -9.42
C SER A 236 -1.02 16.66 -9.14
N ILE A 237 -0.74 15.70 -10.02
CA ILE A 237 -0.93 14.27 -9.74
C ILE A 237 0.41 13.79 -9.20
N PRO A 238 0.62 13.62 -7.88
CA PRO A 238 1.83 13.01 -7.36
C PRO A 238 2.02 11.62 -7.98
N PRO A 239 3.26 11.13 -8.16
CA PRO A 239 3.45 9.71 -8.40
C PRO A 239 3.00 9.00 -7.13
N ILE A 240 2.49 7.78 -7.24
CA ILE A 240 2.27 6.98 -6.05
C ILE A 240 3.64 6.42 -5.64
N HIS A 241 4.42 7.28 -4.98
CA HIS A 241 5.54 6.89 -4.16
C HIS A 241 4.96 6.12 -2.98
N PHE A 242 5.14 4.80 -3.00
CA PHE A 242 4.85 3.95 -1.86
C PHE A 242 5.80 4.28 -0.72
#